data_AF-A0A922ZE63-F1
#
_entry.id   AF-A0A922ZE63-F1
#
_cell.length_a   1.000
_cell.length_b   1.000
_cell.length_c   1.000
_cell.angle_alpha   90.00
_cell.angle_beta   90.00
_cell.angle_gamma   90.00
#
_symmetry.space_group_name_H-M   'P 1'
#
loop_
_entity.id
_entity.type
_entity.pdbx_description
1 polymer ?
#
loop_
_entity_poly.entity_id
_entity_poly.type
_entity_poly.pdbx_seq_one_letter_code
_entity_poly.pdbx_strand_id
1 'polypeptide(L)'
;MQCKNILPKIIGFLFIGFLSFSTFSCKESLPTYVSPDKVIAINVATIEQLNDHLAPPNRPLVRIVIQGENIYDEIFWDSVEVKGSVRIWWKRKPVRFRTLYLTEKNMTDRTQIHNHKMMLLPGQRFALETYWDVRSDAGIFLPREMDFTFLNKRRCDHNVACGSPEDFVVEVSLQIYSRLGYLVTPAKEFIFRPRICVCQAYPPCNTGGEC
;
A
#
# COMPACT_ATOMS: atom_id res chain seq x y z
N MET A 1 58.36 10.73 77.17
CA MET A 1 57.17 9.85 77.20
C MET A 1 55.98 10.66 76.70
N GLN A 2 55.30 10.17 75.66
CA GLN A 2 53.88 10.38 75.29
C GLN A 2 53.37 11.82 75.02
N CYS A 3 52.47 12.10 74.07
CA CYS A 3 51.96 11.40 72.89
C CYS A 3 51.31 12.48 71.99
N LYS A 4 51.45 12.33 70.67
CA LYS A 4 51.08 13.29 69.62
C LYS A 4 49.56 13.47 69.49
N ASN A 5 49.11 14.72 69.49
CA ASN A 5 47.79 15.14 69.00
C ASN A 5 47.75 15.11 67.46
N ILE A 6 47.36 13.97 66.88
CA ILE A 6 47.02 13.84 65.46
C ILE A 6 45.67 13.13 65.40
N LEU A 7 44.58 13.85 65.70
CA LEU A 7 43.24 13.27 65.55
C LEU A 7 42.17 14.15 64.88
N PRO A 8 42.24 15.51 64.78
CA PRO A 8 41.11 16.23 64.18
C PRO A 8 41.23 16.47 62.66
N LYS A 9 42.38 16.18 62.01
CA LYS A 9 42.58 16.50 60.58
C LYS A 9 42.15 15.40 59.60
N ILE A 10 41.94 14.17 60.04
CA ILE A 10 41.64 13.02 59.16
C ILE A 10 40.13 12.90 58.89
N ILE A 11 39.28 13.31 59.84
CA ILE A 11 37.82 13.15 59.76
C ILE A 11 37.19 14.17 58.78
N GLY A 12 37.72 15.40 58.71
CA GLY A 12 37.25 16.42 57.77
C GLY A 12 37.56 16.12 56.30
N PHE A 13 38.68 15.43 56.02
CA PHE A 13 39.08 15.09 54.65
C PHE A 13 38.28 13.90 54.08
N LEU A 14 37.88 12.96 54.94
CA LEU A 14 37.05 11.81 54.55
C LEU A 14 35.60 12.21 54.20
N PHE A 15 35.05 13.23 54.86
CA PHE A 15 33.68 13.70 54.57
C PHE A 15 33.58 14.49 53.26
N ILE A 16 34.61 15.24 52.88
CA ILE A 16 34.63 16.01 51.62
C ILE A 16 34.86 15.06 50.43
N GLY A 17 35.66 13.99 50.60
CA GLY A 17 35.87 12.97 49.57
C GLY A 17 34.62 12.17 49.22
N PHE A 18 33.77 11.84 50.21
CA PHE A 18 32.56 11.04 50.00
C PHE A 18 31.39 11.84 49.36
N LEU A 19 31.33 13.15 49.62
CA LEU A 19 30.36 14.06 48.98
C LEU A 19 30.69 14.38 47.52
N SER A 20 31.94 14.20 47.11
CA SER A 20 32.39 14.51 45.73
C SER A 20 32.08 13.40 44.72
N PHE A 21 31.78 12.18 45.18
CA PHE A 21 31.49 11.03 44.30
C PHE A 21 30.00 10.85 43.97
N SER A 22 29.10 11.63 44.58
CA SER A 22 27.66 11.48 44.39
C SER A 22 27.04 12.46 43.37
N THR A 23 27.81 13.39 42.79
CA THR A 23 27.28 14.39 41.85
C THR A 23 27.42 14.04 40.36
N PHE A 24 27.93 12.85 40.00
CA PHE A 24 28.07 12.42 38.60
C PHE A 24 27.26 11.16 38.23
N SER A 25 26.21 10.84 38.99
CA SER A 25 25.20 9.88 38.53
C SER A 25 24.11 10.63 37.75
N CYS A 26 24.48 11.22 36.61
CA CYS A 26 23.51 11.56 35.59
C CYS A 26 22.95 10.23 35.08
N LYS A 27 21.80 9.82 35.63
CA LYS A 27 20.94 8.85 34.97
C LYS A 27 20.46 9.51 33.68
N GLU A 28 21.27 9.39 32.65
CA GLU A 28 20.89 9.69 31.28
C GLU A 28 19.89 8.62 30.87
N SER A 29 18.65 8.76 31.37
CA SER A 29 17.54 7.96 30.88
C SER A 29 17.30 8.44 29.46
N LEU A 30 17.56 7.56 28.49
CA LEU A 30 17.08 7.76 27.13
C LEU A 30 15.62 8.22 27.20
N PRO A 31 15.24 9.30 26.49
CA PRO A 31 13.86 9.76 26.48
C PRO A 31 12.96 8.59 26.12
N THR A 32 11.81 8.48 26.78
CA THR A 32 10.81 7.45 26.48
C THR A 32 10.50 7.51 24.99
N TYR A 33 10.81 6.43 24.26
CA TYR A 33 10.54 6.34 22.84
C TYR A 33 9.05 6.55 22.58
N VAL A 34 8.72 7.70 21.99
CA VAL A 34 7.38 7.99 21.48
C VAL A 34 7.38 7.58 20.03
N SER A 35 6.62 6.55 19.69
CA SER A 35 6.50 6.11 18.30
C SER A 35 5.79 7.18 17.49
N PRO A 36 6.30 7.53 16.30
CA PRO A 36 5.71 8.56 15.45
C PRO A 36 4.36 8.10 14.87
N ASP A 37 3.42 9.04 14.73
CA ASP A 37 2.07 8.77 14.20
C ASP A 37 2.05 8.57 12.67
N LYS A 38 3.10 8.99 11.96
CA LYS A 38 3.19 8.93 10.48
C LYS A 38 4.45 8.22 10.03
N VAL A 39 4.42 6.89 10.11
CA VAL A 39 5.52 6.04 9.68
C VAL A 39 5.43 5.70 8.20
N ILE A 40 4.23 5.33 7.75
CA ILE A 40 4.01 4.80 6.41
C ILE A 40 3.10 5.74 5.63
N ALA A 41 3.50 6.08 4.41
CA ALA A 41 2.61 6.65 3.41
C ALA A 41 2.19 5.56 2.44
N ILE A 42 0.91 5.57 2.05
CA ILE A 42 0.39 4.69 1.00
C ILE A 42 -0.11 5.51 -0.18
N ASN A 43 0.06 4.98 -1.38
CA ASN A 43 -0.46 5.54 -2.61
C ASN A 43 -0.86 4.44 -3.61
N VAL A 44 -1.78 4.76 -4.51
CA VAL A 44 -2.05 3.91 -5.67
C VAL A 44 -0.99 4.25 -6.72
N ALA A 45 0.02 3.39 -6.89
CA ALA A 45 1.15 3.64 -7.78
C ALA A 45 0.74 3.53 -9.25
N THR A 46 0.25 2.36 -9.65
CA THR A 46 -0.14 2.09 -11.04
C THR A 46 -1.54 1.51 -11.14
N ILE A 47 -2.24 1.87 -12.21
CA ILE A 47 -3.51 1.28 -12.63
C ILE A 47 -3.37 0.99 -14.12
N GLU A 48 -3.46 -0.28 -14.48
CA GLU A 48 -3.20 -0.75 -15.83
C GLU A 48 -4.34 -1.63 -16.31
N GLN A 49 -4.89 -1.31 -17.49
CA GLN A 49 -5.80 -2.20 -18.18
C GLN A 49 -4.98 -3.23 -18.94
N LEU A 50 -5.10 -4.50 -18.55
CA LEU A 50 -4.38 -5.60 -19.20
C LEU A 50 -4.99 -5.88 -20.58
N ASN A 51 -4.12 -6.23 -21.52
CA ASN A 51 -4.53 -6.69 -22.85
C ASN A 51 -5.00 -8.15 -22.80
N ASP A 52 -5.64 -8.60 -23.88
CA ASP A 52 -6.19 -9.96 -23.99
C ASP A 52 -5.11 -11.06 -24.06
N HIS A 53 -3.83 -10.70 -24.22
CA HIS A 53 -2.69 -11.64 -24.11
C HIS A 53 -2.29 -11.95 -22.66
N LEU A 54 -2.44 -10.98 -21.75
CA LEU A 54 -2.12 -11.14 -20.33
C LEU A 54 -3.36 -11.47 -19.49
N ALA A 55 -4.53 -11.00 -19.93
CA ALA A 55 -5.81 -11.31 -19.29
C ALA A 55 -6.39 -12.62 -19.85
N PRO A 56 -7.11 -13.43 -19.03
CA PRO A 56 -7.82 -14.59 -19.55
C PRO A 56 -8.81 -14.18 -20.66
N PRO A 57 -8.97 -14.98 -21.72
CA PRO A 57 -9.84 -14.65 -22.83
C PRO A 57 -11.25 -14.24 -22.36
N ASN A 58 -11.77 -13.14 -22.93
CA ASN A 58 -13.10 -12.57 -22.60
C ASN A 58 -13.27 -12.06 -21.16
N ARG A 59 -12.19 -11.80 -20.42
CA ARG A 59 -12.24 -11.22 -19.08
C ARG A 59 -11.32 -10.00 -19.01
N PRO A 60 -11.82 -8.78 -19.32
CA PRO A 60 -11.02 -7.58 -19.13
C PRO A 60 -10.58 -7.52 -17.68
N LEU A 61 -9.29 -7.27 -17.47
CA LEU A 61 -8.69 -7.18 -16.15
C LEU A 61 -8.00 -5.83 -16.00
N VAL A 62 -8.23 -5.20 -14.87
CA VAL A 62 -7.48 -4.02 -14.44
C VAL A 62 -6.56 -4.44 -13.30
N ARG A 63 -5.26 -4.29 -13.51
CA ARG A 63 -4.23 -4.47 -12.49
C ARG A 63 -4.05 -3.17 -11.72
N ILE A 64 -4.12 -3.25 -10.40
CA ILE A 64 -3.95 -2.12 -9.50
C ILE A 64 -2.78 -2.44 -8.56
N VAL A 65 -1.77 -1.57 -8.56
CA VAL A 65 -0.63 -1.67 -7.65
C VAL A 65 -0.70 -0.55 -6.63
N ILE A 66 -0.73 -0.95 -5.37
CA ILE A 66 -0.70 -0.08 -4.20
C ILE A 66 0.71 -0.16 -3.67
N GLN A 67 1.30 0.99 -3.38
CA GLN A 67 2.64 1.06 -2.85
C GLN A 67 2.56 1.72 -1.48
N GLY A 68 3.33 1.18 -0.54
CA GLY A 68 3.60 1.86 0.71
C GLY A 68 5.08 2.16 0.82
N GLU A 69 5.40 3.25 1.49
CA GLU A 69 6.75 3.74 1.71
C GLU A 69 6.93 4.10 3.18
N ASN A 70 8.05 3.68 3.76
CA ASN A 70 8.49 4.22 5.04
C ASN A 70 8.98 5.65 4.85
N ILE A 71 8.15 6.60 5.29
CA ILE A 71 8.45 8.05 5.25
C ILE A 71 9.09 8.54 6.54
N TYR A 72 9.32 7.64 7.50
CA TYR A 72 10.02 7.95 8.73
C TYR A 72 11.53 7.83 8.53
N ASP A 73 12.27 8.71 9.19
CA ASP A 73 13.73 8.83 9.03
C ASP A 73 14.51 7.67 9.67
N GLU A 74 13.84 6.79 10.41
CA GLU A 74 14.44 5.63 11.07
C GLU A 74 13.85 4.30 10.58
N ILE A 75 14.54 3.22 10.94
CA ILE A 75 14.07 1.85 10.68
C ILE A 75 12.81 1.61 11.48
N PHE A 76 11.74 1.20 10.80
CA PHE A 76 10.51 0.81 11.44
C PHE A 76 10.36 -0.71 11.45
N TRP A 77 10.25 -1.29 12.65
CA TRP A 77 10.12 -2.73 12.84
C TRP A 77 9.01 -3.03 13.85
N ASP A 78 7.91 -3.60 13.36
CA ASP A 78 6.75 -3.92 14.19
C ASP A 78 5.97 -5.12 13.62
N SER A 79 4.98 -5.58 14.39
CA SER A 79 3.99 -6.58 14.04
C SER A 79 3.13 -6.15 12.84
N VAL A 80 3.08 -7.02 11.84
CA VAL A 80 2.39 -6.79 10.58
C VAL A 80 0.99 -7.37 10.64
N GLU A 81 0.04 -6.58 10.18
CA GLU A 81 -1.33 -6.96 9.95
C GLU A 81 -1.80 -6.32 8.63
N VAL A 82 -1.52 -7.00 7.51
CA VAL A 82 -1.96 -6.54 6.19
C VAL A 82 -3.43 -6.90 5.99
N LYS A 83 -4.31 -5.91 6.20
CA LYS A 83 -5.75 -6.04 5.94
C LYS A 83 -6.33 -4.72 5.44
N GLY A 84 -7.19 -4.78 4.44
CA GLY A 84 -7.75 -3.56 3.86
C GLY A 84 -8.72 -3.83 2.73
N SER A 85 -9.07 -2.75 2.03
CA SER A 85 -9.90 -2.84 0.84
C SER A 85 -9.54 -1.76 -0.18
N VAL A 86 -9.75 -2.11 -1.45
CA VAL A 86 -9.79 -1.19 -2.59
C VAL A 86 -11.23 -1.04 -2.99
N ARG A 87 -11.75 0.19 -2.98
CA ARG A 87 -13.05 0.52 -3.54
C ARG A 87 -12.85 1.17 -4.90
N ILE A 88 -13.44 0.58 -5.92
CA ILE A 88 -13.41 1.06 -7.30
C ILE A 88 -14.83 1.43 -7.68
N TRP A 89 -15.08 2.68 -8.06
CA TRP A 89 -16.43 3.13 -8.39
C TRP A 89 -16.47 3.92 -9.70
N TRP A 90 -17.58 3.77 -10.42
CA TRP A 90 -17.76 4.42 -11.71
C TRP A 90 -18.24 5.86 -11.50
N LYS A 91 -17.48 6.85 -11.99
CA LYS A 91 -17.78 8.26 -11.78
C LYS A 91 -19.16 8.68 -12.32
N ARG A 92 -19.55 8.14 -13.49
CA ARG A 92 -20.87 8.35 -14.12
C ARG A 92 -22.01 7.66 -13.36
N LYS A 93 -21.74 6.54 -12.71
CA LYS A 93 -22.74 5.73 -11.97
C LYS A 93 -22.16 5.25 -10.63
N PRO A 94 -22.03 6.09 -9.59
CA PRO A 94 -21.30 5.75 -8.36
C PRO A 94 -21.87 4.56 -7.57
N VAL A 95 -23.15 4.23 -7.78
CA VAL A 95 -23.80 3.02 -7.24
C VAL A 95 -23.22 1.72 -7.83
N ARG A 96 -22.51 1.80 -8.96
CA ARG A 96 -21.74 0.72 -9.56
C ARG A 96 -20.31 0.79 -9.00
N PHE A 97 -20.08 0.01 -7.95
CA PHE A 97 -18.77 -0.11 -7.33
C PHE A 97 -18.37 -1.56 -7.10
N ARG A 98 -17.08 -1.76 -6.89
CA ARG A 98 -16.44 -3.02 -6.54
C ARG A 98 -15.54 -2.81 -5.33
N THR A 99 -15.66 -3.70 -4.36
CA THR A 99 -14.76 -3.74 -3.21
C THR A 99 -13.86 -4.97 -3.34
N LEU A 100 -12.54 -4.78 -3.37
CA LEU A 100 -11.55 -5.84 -3.37
C LEU A 100 -10.86 -5.86 -2.00
N TYR A 101 -10.89 -7.00 -1.32
CA TYR A 101 -10.21 -7.13 -0.04
C TYR A 101 -8.71 -7.35 -0.25
N LEU A 102 -7.91 -6.62 0.51
CA LEU A 102 -6.46 -6.71 0.52
C LEU A 102 -6.02 -7.52 1.74
N THR A 103 -5.11 -8.44 1.49
CA THR A 103 -4.47 -9.27 2.52
C THR A 103 -2.97 -9.36 2.23
N GLU A 104 -2.21 -9.98 3.13
CA GLU A 104 -0.81 -10.34 2.87
C GLU A 104 -0.62 -11.11 1.55
N LYS A 105 -1.65 -11.84 1.10
CA LYS A 105 -1.57 -12.57 -0.16
C LYS A 105 -1.34 -11.69 -1.38
N ASN A 106 -1.76 -10.42 -1.28
CA ASN A 106 -1.61 -9.43 -2.33
C ASN A 106 -0.21 -8.83 -2.39
N MET A 107 0.66 -9.03 -1.41
CA MET A 107 2.01 -8.48 -1.46
C MET A 107 2.83 -9.09 -2.60
N THR A 108 3.53 -8.24 -3.35
CA THR A 108 4.41 -8.65 -4.46
C THR A 108 5.66 -9.36 -3.96
N ASP A 109 6.14 -8.99 -2.77
CA ASP A 109 7.29 -9.59 -2.10
C ASP A 109 6.97 -9.83 -0.62
N ARG A 110 6.71 -11.10 -0.28
CA ARG A 110 6.43 -11.52 1.10
C ARG A 110 7.68 -11.80 1.91
N THR A 111 8.87 -11.80 1.29
CA THR A 111 10.12 -12.06 2.01
C THR A 111 10.42 -10.96 3.03
N GLN A 112 9.82 -9.78 2.89
CA GLN A 112 9.92 -8.68 3.85
C GLN A 112 9.22 -8.97 5.19
N ILE A 113 8.35 -9.99 5.24
CA ILE A 113 7.67 -10.42 6.46
C ILE A 113 8.37 -11.66 7.02
N HIS A 114 8.86 -11.52 8.25
CA HIS A 114 9.47 -12.60 9.00
C HIS A 114 8.86 -12.67 10.40
N ASN A 115 8.36 -13.85 10.77
CA ASN A 115 7.75 -14.10 12.07
C ASN A 115 6.65 -13.06 12.42
N HIS A 116 5.77 -12.75 11.46
CA HIS A 116 4.69 -11.75 11.58
C HIS A 116 5.18 -10.32 11.86
N LYS A 117 6.44 -10.01 11.54
CA LYS A 117 6.99 -8.66 11.62
C LYS A 117 7.58 -8.27 10.27
N MET A 118 7.54 -6.98 9.96
CA MET A 118 8.19 -6.41 8.78
C MET A 118 9.06 -5.25 9.22
N MET A 119 10.29 -5.28 8.74
CA MET A 119 11.26 -4.22 8.92
C MET A 119 11.34 -3.42 7.63
N LEU A 120 11.08 -2.12 7.70
CA LEU A 120 11.25 -1.19 6.60
C LEU A 120 12.34 -0.19 6.94
N LEU A 121 13.37 -0.13 6.10
CA LEU A 121 14.37 0.93 6.13
C LEU A 121 13.74 2.26 5.69
N PRO A 122 14.32 3.42 6.06
CA PRO A 122 13.86 4.73 5.55
C PRO A 122 13.81 4.75 4.02
N GLY A 123 12.69 5.20 3.45
CA GLY A 123 12.43 5.22 2.01
C GLY A 123 12.20 3.84 1.36
N GLN A 124 12.27 2.74 2.12
CA GLN A 124 11.99 1.41 1.59
C GLN A 124 10.50 1.28 1.27
N ARG A 125 10.24 0.62 0.14
CA ARG A 125 8.91 0.45 -0.43
C ARG A 125 8.51 -1.02 -0.42
N PHE A 126 7.22 -1.24 -0.20
CA PHE A 126 6.55 -2.51 -0.44
C PHE A 126 5.36 -2.26 -1.38
N ALA A 127 4.90 -3.31 -2.05
CA ALA A 127 3.77 -3.20 -2.97
C ALA A 127 2.75 -4.32 -2.75
N LEU A 128 1.48 -3.97 -2.91
CA LEU A 128 0.36 -4.89 -2.98
C LEU A 128 -0.25 -4.80 -4.38
N GLU A 129 -0.54 -5.96 -4.94
CA GLU A 129 -1.12 -6.12 -6.26
C GLU A 129 -2.51 -6.76 -6.15
N THR A 130 -3.47 -6.20 -6.87
CA THR A 130 -4.81 -6.76 -7.00
C THR A 130 -5.33 -6.60 -8.42
N TYR A 131 -6.29 -7.44 -8.76
CA TYR A 131 -6.88 -7.52 -10.10
C TYR A 131 -8.38 -7.35 -10.01
N TRP A 132 -8.92 -6.56 -10.92
CA TRP A 132 -10.34 -6.31 -11.05
C TRP A 132 -10.85 -6.82 -12.40
N ASP A 133 -11.81 -7.74 -12.38
CA ASP A 133 -12.49 -8.32 -13.55
C ASP A 133 -13.61 -7.43 -14.12
N VAL A 134 -13.53 -6.12 -13.85
CA VAL A 134 -14.48 -5.09 -14.31
C VAL A 134 -15.94 -5.43 -13.94
N ARG A 135 -16.11 -6.12 -12.81
CA ARG A 135 -17.38 -6.50 -12.23
C ARG A 135 -17.68 -5.70 -10.96
N SER A 136 -18.92 -5.27 -10.80
CA SER A 136 -19.40 -4.67 -9.55
C SER A 136 -19.68 -5.71 -8.47
N ASP A 137 -19.85 -5.25 -7.22
CA ASP A 137 -20.26 -6.10 -6.09
C ASP A 137 -21.66 -6.71 -6.29
N ALA A 138 -22.52 -6.08 -7.08
CA ALA A 138 -23.81 -6.63 -7.50
C ALA A 138 -23.71 -7.71 -8.59
N GLY A 139 -22.49 -8.11 -8.99
CA GLY A 139 -22.25 -9.13 -10.02
C GLY A 139 -22.43 -8.62 -11.46
N ILE A 140 -22.74 -7.34 -11.64
CA ILE A 140 -22.92 -6.73 -12.95
C ILE A 140 -21.56 -6.50 -13.59
N PHE A 141 -21.41 -7.00 -14.82
CA PHE A 141 -20.23 -6.77 -15.65
C PHE A 141 -20.35 -5.40 -16.32
N LEU A 142 -19.55 -4.43 -15.85
CA LEU A 142 -19.71 -3.02 -16.22
C LEU A 142 -19.52 -2.75 -17.72
N PRO A 143 -18.65 -3.49 -18.46
CA PRO A 143 -18.55 -3.28 -19.90
C PRO A 143 -19.88 -3.48 -20.62
N ARG A 144 -20.81 -4.32 -20.14
CA ARG A 144 -22.15 -4.46 -20.77
C ARG A 144 -23.04 -3.23 -20.61
N GLU A 145 -22.74 -2.35 -19.68
CA GLU A 145 -23.48 -1.09 -19.47
C GLU A 145 -22.84 0.12 -20.18
N MET A 146 -21.68 -0.07 -20.82
CA MET A 146 -20.95 1.00 -21.50
C MET A 146 -21.45 1.18 -22.93
N ASP A 147 -21.35 2.41 -23.42
CA ASP A 147 -21.78 2.76 -24.77
C ASP A 147 -20.69 2.36 -25.77
N PHE A 148 -21.02 1.43 -26.68
CA PHE A 148 -20.15 1.03 -27.80
C PHE A 148 -20.55 1.76 -29.07
N THR A 149 -19.63 2.54 -29.62
CA THR A 149 -19.76 3.09 -30.97
C THR A 149 -19.20 2.09 -31.97
N PHE A 150 -20.05 1.56 -32.86
CA PHE A 150 -19.60 0.70 -33.94
C PHE A 150 -19.03 1.48 -35.15
N LEU A 151 -17.90 0.96 -35.62
CA LEU A 151 -17.44 0.79 -37.00
C LEU A 151 -17.01 1.92 -37.96
N ASN A 152 -17.16 3.23 -37.71
CA ASN A 152 -16.65 4.21 -38.71
C ASN A 152 -15.89 5.43 -38.17
N LYS A 153 -15.66 5.56 -36.85
CA LYS A 153 -15.10 6.81 -36.27
C LYS A 153 -13.95 6.65 -35.27
N ARG A 154 -13.48 5.44 -34.96
CA ARG A 154 -12.36 5.24 -34.02
C ARG A 154 -11.42 4.14 -34.52
N ARG A 155 -10.12 4.36 -34.36
CA ARG A 155 -8.99 3.49 -34.73
C ARG A 155 -8.99 2.17 -33.94
N CYS A 156 -10.01 1.33 -34.10
CA CYS A 156 -10.05 -0.01 -33.51
C CYS A 156 -9.65 -1.02 -34.57
N ASP A 157 -8.96 -2.09 -34.15
CA ASP A 157 -8.58 -3.18 -35.03
C ASP A 157 -9.82 -3.89 -35.59
N HIS A 158 -9.63 -4.59 -36.72
CA HIS A 158 -10.70 -5.38 -37.31
C HIS A 158 -11.19 -6.41 -36.29
N ASN A 159 -12.51 -6.53 -36.12
CA ASN A 159 -13.18 -7.38 -35.12
C ASN A 159 -13.19 -6.86 -33.67
N VAL A 160 -12.74 -5.64 -33.39
CA VAL A 160 -12.82 -5.05 -32.03
C VAL A 160 -13.80 -3.88 -31.98
N ALA A 161 -14.79 -3.96 -31.09
CA ALA A 161 -15.64 -2.83 -30.73
C ALA A 161 -15.03 -2.06 -29.56
N CYS A 162 -14.60 -0.82 -29.80
CA CYS A 162 -14.20 0.08 -28.71
C CYS A 162 -15.39 0.90 -28.22
N GLY A 163 -15.60 0.90 -26.90
CA GLY A 163 -16.56 1.81 -26.29
C GLY A 163 -15.97 3.18 -26.01
N SER A 164 -16.83 4.08 -25.53
CA SER A 164 -16.37 5.37 -25.05
C SER A 164 -15.52 5.21 -23.78
N PRO A 165 -14.43 5.99 -23.62
CA PRO A 165 -13.67 5.98 -22.39
C PRO A 165 -14.55 6.38 -21.21
N GLU A 166 -14.36 5.71 -20.07
CA GLU A 166 -15.14 5.93 -18.85
C GLU A 166 -14.20 6.20 -17.67
N ASP A 167 -14.58 7.16 -16.83
CA ASP A 167 -13.81 7.52 -15.65
C ASP A 167 -14.19 6.67 -14.43
N PHE A 168 -13.16 6.13 -13.80
CA PHE A 168 -13.27 5.36 -12.57
C PHE A 168 -12.40 5.98 -11.49
N VAL A 169 -12.80 5.78 -10.24
CA VAL A 169 -12.10 6.27 -9.07
C VAL A 169 -11.72 5.09 -8.19
N VAL A 170 -10.48 5.10 -7.72
CA VAL A 170 -9.92 4.11 -6.80
C VAL A 170 -9.63 4.77 -5.45
N GLU A 171 -10.19 4.18 -4.41
CA GLU A 171 -9.95 4.55 -3.02
C GLU A 171 -9.39 3.33 -2.29
N VAL A 172 -8.34 3.52 -1.48
CA VAL A 172 -7.72 2.43 -0.73
C VAL A 172 -7.74 2.77 0.75
N SER A 173 -8.16 1.79 1.54
CA SER A 173 -8.01 1.78 3.00
C SER A 173 -7.22 0.54 3.38
N LEU A 174 -6.06 0.71 3.97
CA LEU A 174 -5.12 -0.37 4.27
C LEU A 174 -4.52 -0.20 5.66
N GLN A 175 -4.63 -1.24 6.47
CA GLN A 175 -3.81 -1.43 7.66
C GLN A 175 -2.65 -2.34 7.29
N ILE A 176 -1.44 -1.98 7.74
CA ILE A 176 -0.18 -2.70 7.46
C ILE A 176 0.45 -3.15 8.78
N TYR A 177 0.45 -2.26 9.76
CA TYR A 177 0.95 -2.52 11.11
C TYR A 177 -0.22 -2.38 12.08
N SER A 178 -0.32 -3.29 13.05
CA SER A 178 -1.41 -3.32 14.02
C SER A 178 -1.55 -1.99 14.77
N ARG A 179 -0.42 -1.34 15.07
CA ARG A 179 -0.34 -0.09 15.84
C ARG A 179 -0.75 1.17 15.08
N LEU A 180 -0.52 1.22 13.77
CA LEU A 180 -0.74 2.44 12.96
C LEU A 180 -2.21 2.61 12.53
N GLY A 181 -3.05 1.61 12.75
CA GLY A 181 -4.44 1.62 12.29
C GLY A 181 -4.57 1.62 10.76
N TYR A 182 -5.71 2.09 10.27
CA TYR A 182 -5.97 2.17 8.83
C TYR A 182 -5.41 3.45 8.22
N LEU A 183 -4.63 3.29 7.17
CA LEU A 183 -4.16 4.36 6.31
C LEU A 183 -5.08 4.47 5.10
N VAL A 184 -5.35 5.70 4.64
CA VAL A 184 -6.21 5.97 3.49
C VAL A 184 -5.43 6.71 2.43
N THR A 185 -5.53 6.28 1.17
CA THR A 185 -4.93 7.01 0.04
C THR A 185 -5.84 8.15 -0.41
N PRO A 186 -5.30 9.23 -1.00
CA PRO A 186 -6.09 10.10 -1.86
C PRO A 186 -6.78 9.29 -2.96
N ALA A 187 -7.98 9.71 -3.36
CA ALA A 187 -8.69 9.10 -4.48
C ALA A 187 -7.88 9.25 -5.77
N LYS A 188 -7.71 8.16 -6.52
CA LYS A 188 -7.00 8.16 -7.81
C LYS A 188 -7.97 7.86 -8.94
N GLU A 189 -8.06 8.78 -9.89
CA GLU A 189 -8.88 8.60 -11.08
C GLU A 189 -8.10 7.85 -12.18
N PHE A 190 -8.80 7.04 -12.96
CA PHE A 190 -8.26 6.46 -14.18
C PHE A 190 -9.34 6.31 -15.24
N ILE A 191 -8.90 6.30 -16.50
CA ILE A 191 -9.78 6.15 -17.66
C ILE A 191 -9.74 4.70 -18.10
N PHE A 192 -10.87 4.00 -17.97
CA PHE A 192 -11.05 2.67 -18.54
C PHE A 192 -11.50 2.79 -19.99
N ARG A 193 -10.87 2.04 -20.89
CA ARG A 193 -11.20 2.05 -22.33
C ARG A 193 -11.78 0.68 -22.70
N PRO A 194 -13.11 0.50 -22.65
CA PRO A 194 -13.73 -0.78 -22.94
C PRO A 194 -13.42 -1.23 -24.37
N ARG A 195 -13.05 -2.50 -24.49
CA ARG A 195 -12.89 -3.21 -25.75
C ARG A 195 -13.67 -4.52 -25.64
N ILE A 196 -14.40 -4.86 -26.70
CA ILE A 196 -15.10 -6.14 -26.82
C ILE A 196 -14.76 -6.75 -28.17
N CYS A 197 -14.34 -8.01 -28.17
CA CYS A 197 -14.23 -8.84 -29.36
C CYS A 197 -15.60 -9.07 -30.01
N VAL A 198 -15.69 -8.81 -31.31
CA VAL A 198 -16.88 -9.07 -32.13
C VAL A 198 -16.61 -10.31 -32.98
N CYS A 199 -16.84 -11.49 -32.41
CA CYS A 199 -16.55 -12.78 -33.06
C CYS A 199 -17.41 -13.10 -34.31
N GLN A 200 -18.31 -12.19 -34.71
CA GLN A 200 -19.14 -12.33 -35.90
C GLN A 200 -18.51 -11.77 -37.17
N ALA A 201 -17.38 -11.06 -37.06
CA ALA A 201 -16.67 -10.51 -38.21
C ALA A 201 -15.55 -11.48 -38.67
N TYR A 202 -15.28 -11.52 -39.98
CA TYR A 202 -14.37 -12.47 -40.61
C TYR A 202 -12.95 -11.91 -40.69
N PRO A 203 -11.89 -12.64 -40.27
CA PRO A 203 -11.92 -14.01 -39.73
C PRO A 203 -12.36 -14.04 -38.25
N PRO A 204 -12.99 -15.15 -37.79
CA PRO A 204 -13.48 -15.25 -36.42
C PRO A 204 -12.34 -15.23 -35.40
N CYS A 205 -12.57 -14.63 -34.23
CA CYS A 205 -11.59 -14.52 -33.13
C CYS A 205 -10.97 -15.86 -32.67
N ASN A 206 -11.55 -16.99 -33.06
CA ASN A 206 -11.07 -18.34 -32.69
C ASN A 206 -9.90 -18.85 -33.55
N THR A 207 -9.45 -18.15 -34.59
CA THR A 207 -8.30 -18.57 -35.42
C THR A 207 -6.94 -18.12 -34.86
N GLY A 208 -6.84 -17.86 -33.56
CA GLY A 208 -5.64 -17.24 -32.97
C GLY A 208 -5.47 -15.78 -33.38
N GLY A 209 -6.53 -15.16 -33.90
CA GLY A 209 -6.58 -13.74 -34.18
C GLY A 209 -6.83 -13.00 -32.88
N GLU A 210 -5.89 -12.12 -32.54
CA GLU A 210 -6.01 -11.13 -31.48
C GLU A 210 -7.35 -10.39 -31.57
N CYS A 211 -7.88 -10.08 -30.39
CA CYS A 211 -8.39 -8.75 -30.12
C CYS A 211 -7.29 -8.00 -29.36
#